data_AF-A0A948R711-F1
#
_entry.id   AF-A0A948R711-F1
#
_cell.length_a   1.000
_cell.length_b   1.000
_cell.length_c   1.000
_cell.angle_alpha   90.00
_cell.angle_beta   90.00
_cell.angle_gamma   90.00
#
_symmetry.space_group_name_H-M   'P 1'
#
loop_
_entity.id
_entity.type
_entity.pdbx_description
1 polymer ?
#
loop_
_entity_poly.entity_id
_entity_poly.type
_entity_poly.pdbx_seq_one_letter_code
_entity_poly.pdbx_strand_id
1 'polypeptide(L)'
;EKLKNPREIGRLLGGGVDLRKLARGLTRSLRPAPPPSTLAEEMRAGLAGFAGDVRILLATADRTAQVFESAWNPSDPRIRRCDGAGHAYVEPEHRDWLKAELLSALRA
;
A
#
# COMPACT_ATOMS: atom_id res chain seq x y z
N GLU A 1 -12.40 -10.43 9.71
CA GLU A 1 -13.88 -10.42 9.74
C GLU A 1 -14.58 -11.59 9.03
N LYS A 2 -14.01 -12.19 7.96
CA LYS A 2 -14.66 -13.32 7.24
C LYS A 2 -14.95 -14.58 8.06
N LEU A 3 -14.22 -14.84 9.15
CA LEU A 3 -14.39 -16.03 10.00
C LEU A 3 -15.59 -15.94 10.96
N LYS A 4 -16.27 -14.79 11.05
CA LYS A 4 -17.47 -14.62 11.88
C LYS A 4 -18.78 -14.91 11.12
N ASN A 5 -18.71 -15.22 9.82
CA ASN A 5 -19.90 -15.49 9.02
C ASN A 5 -20.31 -16.98 9.14
N PRO A 6 -21.47 -17.30 9.75
CA PRO A 6 -21.91 -18.68 9.97
C PRO A 6 -22.09 -19.48 8.66
N ARG A 7 -22.36 -18.81 7.54
CA ARG A 7 -22.44 -19.46 6.21
C ARG A 7 -21.08 -19.95 5.71
N GLU A 8 -20.01 -19.23 6.01
CA GLU A 8 -18.64 -19.65 5.65
C GLU A 8 -18.17 -20.82 6.53
N ILE A 9 -18.61 -20.86 7.80
CA ILE A 9 -18.37 -22.00 8.69
C ILE A 9 -19.09 -23.26 8.16
N GLY A 10 -20.33 -23.12 7.68
CA GLY A 10 -21.04 -24.21 6.99
C GLY A 10 -20.32 -24.69 5.72
N ARG A 11 -19.69 -23.78 4.97
CA ARG A 11 -18.89 -24.10 3.77
C ARG A 11 -17.59 -24.83 4.10
N LEU A 12 -16.96 -24.48 5.23
CA LEU A 12 -15.82 -25.18 5.83
C LEU A 12 -16.15 -26.62 6.22
N LEU A 13 -17.29 -26.81 6.89
CA LEU A 13 -17.74 -28.12 7.35
C LEU A 13 -18.32 -29.00 6.21
N GLY A 14 -18.87 -28.37 5.16
CA GLY A 14 -19.44 -29.05 3.99
C GLY A 14 -18.47 -29.33 2.83
N GLY A 15 -17.16 -29.09 2.99
CA GLY A 15 -16.14 -29.39 1.96
C GLY A 15 -16.03 -28.39 0.81
N GLY A 16 -16.72 -27.25 0.87
CA GLY A 16 -16.73 -26.21 -0.18
C GLY A 16 -15.50 -25.29 -0.19
N VAL A 17 -14.48 -25.60 0.62
CA VAL A 17 -13.20 -24.90 0.66
C VAL A 17 -12.06 -25.89 0.57
N ASP A 18 -11.09 -25.56 -0.27
CA ASP A 18 -9.85 -26.31 -0.42
C ASP A 18 -9.03 -26.19 0.88
N LEU A 19 -9.18 -27.18 1.76
CA LEU A 19 -8.48 -27.26 3.06
C LEU A 19 -6.96 -27.19 2.86
N ARG A 20 -6.45 -27.65 1.71
CA ARG A 20 -5.03 -27.56 1.36
C ARG A 20 -4.60 -26.12 1.10
N LYS A 21 -5.45 -25.31 0.46
CA LYS A 21 -5.21 -23.86 0.28
C LYS A 21 -5.30 -23.10 1.60
N LEU A 22 -6.24 -23.45 2.48
CA LEU A 22 -6.35 -22.86 3.82
C LEU A 22 -5.13 -23.17 4.69
N ALA A 23 -4.74 -24.44 4.77
CA ALA A 23 -3.56 -24.87 5.50
C ALA A 23 -2.29 -24.18 4.97
N ARG A 24 -2.16 -24.05 3.64
CA ARG A 24 -1.05 -23.34 2.97
C ARG A 24 -1.05 -21.84 3.26
N GLY A 25 -2.23 -21.22 3.30
CA GLY A 25 -2.38 -19.81 3.69
C GLY A 25 -1.94 -19.57 5.14
N LEU A 26 -2.36 -20.46 6.05
CA LEU A 26 -1.99 -20.42 7.46
C LEU A 26 -0.49 -20.68 7.68
N THR A 27 0.11 -21.64 6.99
CA THR A 27 1.56 -21.83 7.05
C THR A 27 2.32 -20.64 6.48
N ARG A 28 1.80 -19.98 5.45
CA ARG A 28 2.44 -18.79 4.87
C ARG A 28 2.36 -17.58 5.81
N SER A 29 1.28 -17.42 6.59
CA SER A 29 1.18 -16.34 7.59
C SER A 29 2.10 -16.55 8.79
N LEU A 30 2.55 -17.78 9.04
CA LEU A 30 3.51 -18.11 10.10
C LEU A 30 4.97 -17.96 9.65
N ARG A 31 5.24 -17.72 8.37
CA ARG A 31 6.62 -17.52 7.89
C ARG A 31 7.16 -16.18 8.35
N PRO A 32 8.45 -16.11 8.74
CA PRO A 32 9.13 -14.84 8.98
C PRO A 32 8.97 -13.92 7.76
N ALA A 33 8.89 -12.62 8.02
CA ALA A 33 8.91 -11.64 6.95
C ALA A 33 10.17 -11.86 6.09
N PRO A 34 10.05 -11.76 4.75
CA PRO A 34 11.23 -11.77 3.89
C PRO A 34 12.21 -10.67 4.31
N PRO A 35 13.52 -10.81 4.01
CA PRO A 35 14.50 -9.81 4.35
C PRO A 35 14.09 -8.44 3.79
N PRO A 36 14.40 -7.34 4.51
CA PRO A 36 14.04 -5.99 4.08
C PRO A 36 14.62 -5.73 2.69
N SER A 37 13.80 -5.14 1.80
CA SER A 37 14.27 -4.75 0.47
C SER A 37 15.17 -3.51 0.55
N THR A 38 16.14 -3.41 -0.34
CA THR A 38 17.03 -2.24 -0.49
C THR A 38 16.37 -1.10 -1.27
N LEU A 39 15.17 -1.31 -1.82
CA LEU A 39 14.51 -0.37 -2.73
C LEU A 39 14.34 1.04 -2.12
N ALA A 40 13.96 1.14 -0.84
CA ALA A 40 13.81 2.45 -0.19
C ALA A 40 15.15 3.19 -0.07
N GLU A 41 16.26 2.47 0.10
CA GLU A 41 17.60 3.08 0.13
C GLU A 41 18.05 3.49 -1.26
N GLU A 42 17.82 2.64 -2.27
CA GLU A 42 18.12 2.93 -3.67
C GLU A 42 17.34 4.15 -4.17
N MET A 43 16.05 4.24 -3.86
CA MET A 43 15.23 5.41 -4.16
C MET A 43 15.78 6.67 -3.49
N ARG A 44 16.21 6.58 -2.22
CA ARG A 44 16.78 7.72 -1.49
C ARG A 44 18.08 8.21 -2.12
N ALA A 45 18.96 7.27 -2.49
CA ALA A 45 20.21 7.57 -3.18
C ALA A 45 19.95 8.21 -4.56
N GLY A 46 19.01 7.67 -5.34
CA GLY A 46 18.63 8.24 -6.63
C GLY A 46 18.06 9.65 -6.51
N LEU A 47 17.16 9.88 -5.54
CA LEU A 47 16.57 11.20 -5.31
C LEU A 47 17.58 12.22 -4.77
N ALA A 48 18.63 11.80 -4.07
CA ALA A 48 19.68 12.71 -3.59
C ALA A 48 20.48 13.34 -4.74
N GLY A 49 20.55 12.67 -5.89
CA GLY A 49 21.20 13.20 -7.10
C GLY A 49 20.29 14.04 -8.00
N PHE A 50 19.00 14.15 -7.69
CA PHE A 50 18.04 14.88 -8.52
C PHE A 50 17.88 16.32 -8.02
N ALA A 51 18.15 17.30 -8.89
CA ALA A 51 18.13 18.72 -8.54
C ALA A 51 16.75 19.40 -8.66
N GLY A 52 15.74 18.70 -9.19
CA GLY A 52 14.39 19.23 -9.34
C GLY A 52 13.51 19.04 -8.11
N ASP A 53 12.29 19.59 -8.15
CA ASP A 53 11.29 19.35 -7.10
C ASP A 53 10.81 17.90 -7.11
N VAL A 54 10.68 17.32 -5.92
CA VAL A 54 10.24 15.93 -5.74
C VAL A 54 9.06 15.93 -4.80
N ARG A 55 7.98 15.30 -5.25
CA ARG A 55 6.79 15.08 -4.46
C ARG A 55 6.42 13.60 -4.44
N ILE A 56 6.15 13.07 -3.26
CA ILE A 56 5.79 11.67 -3.04
C ILE A 56 4.32 11.62 -2.67
N LEU A 57 3.49 11.08 -3.56
CA LEU A 57 2.03 11.02 -3.38
C LEU A 57 1.63 9.65 -2.85
N LEU A 58 0.99 9.61 -1.68
CA LEU A 58 0.58 8.37 -1.01
C LEU A 58 -0.95 8.29 -0.89
N ALA A 59 -1.51 7.23 -1.47
CA ALA A 59 -2.89 6.81 -1.28
C ALA A 59 -2.97 5.98 0.02
N THR A 60 -3.57 6.51 1.07
CA THR A 60 -3.46 5.89 2.42
C THR A 60 -4.18 4.54 2.57
N ALA A 61 -5.19 4.26 1.72
CA ALA A 61 -5.83 2.95 1.66
C ALA A 61 -5.14 1.97 0.69
N ASP A 62 -4.08 2.40 -0.02
CA ASP A 62 -3.26 1.52 -0.85
C ASP A 62 -2.22 0.76 0.00
N ARG A 63 -2.19 -0.57 -0.18
CA ARG A 63 -1.23 -1.42 0.51
C ARG A 63 0.20 -1.12 0.10
N THR A 64 0.44 -0.76 -1.16
CA THR A 64 1.78 -0.44 -1.64
C THR A 64 2.30 0.84 -1.01
N ALA A 65 1.46 1.89 -0.95
CA ALA A 65 1.78 3.13 -0.25
C ALA A 65 2.08 2.91 1.24
N GLN A 66 1.30 2.08 1.94
CA GLN A 66 1.55 1.74 3.35
C GLN A 66 2.89 1.03 3.54
N VAL A 67 3.25 0.09 2.65
CA VAL A 67 4.54 -0.60 2.71
C VAL A 67 5.68 0.37 2.45
N PHE A 68 5.54 1.23 1.45
CA PHE A 68 6.52 2.29 1.18
C PHE A 68 6.72 3.19 2.41
N GLU A 69 5.63 3.69 2.99
CA GLU A 69 5.68 4.58 4.15
C GLU A 69 6.34 3.93 5.37
N SER A 70 6.10 2.63 5.60
CA SER A 70 6.75 1.88 6.70
C SER A 70 8.27 1.72 6.54
N ALA A 71 8.78 1.84 5.32
CA ALA A 71 10.20 1.74 4.99
C ALA A 71 10.85 3.10 4.68
N TRP A 72 10.08 4.18 4.73
CA TRP A 72 10.52 5.55 4.46
C TRP A 72 10.54 6.41 5.72
N ASN A 73 11.13 7.61 5.65
CA ASN A 73 10.99 8.59 6.72
C ASN A 73 9.57 9.19 6.68
N PRO A 74 8.68 8.92 7.66
CA PRO A 74 7.30 9.42 7.62
C PRO A 74 7.21 10.95 7.73
N SER A 75 8.26 11.60 8.23
CA SER A 75 8.37 13.06 8.36
C SER A 75 9.04 13.72 7.13
N ASP A 76 9.28 12.98 6.04
CA ASP A 76 9.82 13.56 4.82
C ASP A 76 8.88 14.65 4.27
N PRO A 77 9.33 15.90 4.14
CA PRO A 77 8.48 17.04 3.76
C PRO A 77 7.96 16.94 2.32
N ARG A 78 8.49 16.02 1.50
CA ARG A 78 8.03 15.76 0.14
C ARG A 78 6.76 14.92 0.09
N ILE A 79 6.39 14.26 1.20
CA ILE A 79 5.22 13.38 1.25
C ILE A 79 3.93 14.21 1.25
N ARG A 80 2.97 13.78 0.45
CA ARG A 80 1.57 14.23 0.45
C ARG A 80 0.68 13.01 0.54
N ARG A 81 -0.27 13.02 1.48
CA ARG A 81 -1.16 11.89 1.76
C ARG A 81 -2.57 12.22 1.31
N CYS A 82 -3.20 11.29 0.60
CA CYS A 82 -4.61 11.33 0.27
C CYS A 82 -5.33 10.33 1.16
N ASP A 83 -6.10 10.84 2.12
CA ASP A 83 -6.82 10.03 3.09
C ASP A 83 -7.94 9.24 2.39
N GLY A 84 -8.01 7.92 2.62
CA GLY A 84 -9.02 7.04 2.04
C GLY A 84 -8.76 6.57 0.61
N ALA A 85 -7.85 7.21 -0.14
CA ALA A 85 -7.62 6.87 -1.53
C ALA A 85 -7.06 5.45 -1.71
N GLY A 86 -7.60 4.73 -2.69
CA GLY A 86 -7.03 3.49 -3.20
C GLY A 86 -5.93 3.72 -4.23
N HIS A 87 -5.27 2.63 -4.67
CA HIS A 87 -4.08 2.67 -5.54
C HIS A 87 -4.23 3.52 -6.82
N ALA A 88 -5.43 3.51 -7.41
CA ALA A 88 -5.71 4.19 -8.67
C ALA A 88 -6.42 5.55 -8.51
N TYR A 89 -6.68 6.01 -7.28
CA TYR A 89 -7.39 7.28 -7.00
C TYR A 89 -8.67 7.42 -7.83
N VAL A 90 -9.56 6.41 -7.86
CA VAL A 90 -10.66 6.37 -8.84
C VAL A 90 -11.85 7.25 -8.47
N GLU A 91 -12.05 7.46 -7.18
CA GLU A 91 -13.12 8.27 -6.61
C GLU A 91 -12.92 9.75 -6.99
N PRO A 92 -14.00 10.50 -7.34
CA PRO A 92 -13.90 11.87 -7.83
C PRO A 92 -13.03 12.79 -6.95
N GLU A 93 -13.22 12.73 -5.63
CA GLU A 93 -12.47 13.53 -4.66
C GLU A 93 -10.96 13.22 -4.67
N HIS A 94 -10.59 11.96 -4.88
CA HIS A 94 -9.19 11.52 -4.93
C HIS A 94 -8.54 11.87 -6.27
N ARG A 95 -9.31 11.87 -7.36
CA ARG A 95 -8.86 12.37 -8.68
C ARG A 95 -8.59 13.87 -8.64
N ASP A 96 -9.48 14.62 -8.01
CA ASP A 96 -9.34 16.07 -7.88
C ASP A 96 -8.13 16.42 -6.99
N TRP A 97 -7.94 15.68 -5.89
CA TRP A 97 -6.73 15.78 -5.07
C TRP A 97 -5.46 15.50 -5.87
N LEU A 98 -5.42 14.39 -6.62
CA LEU A 98 -4.26 14.01 -7.42
C LEU A 98 -3.94 15.08 -8.47
N LYS A 99 -4.97 15.59 -9.16
CA LYS A 99 -4.82 16.68 -10.12
C LYS A 99 -4.26 17.94 -9.47
N ALA A 100 -4.74 18.32 -8.30
CA ALA A 100 -4.25 19.50 -7.58
C ALA A 100 -2.76 19.35 -7.21
N GLU A 101 -2.36 18.19 -6.71
CA GLU A 101 -0.96 17.92 -6.37
C GLU A 101 -0.03 17.94 -7.58
N LEU A 102 -0.47 17.36 -8.71
CA LEU A 102 0.26 17.40 -9.99
C LEU A 102 0.41 18.83 -10.51
N LEU A 103 -0.69 19.61 -10.54
CA LEU A 103 -0.64 21.01 -10.98
C LEU A 103 0.23 21.87 -10.07
N SER A 104 0.23 21.62 -8.75
CA SER A 104 1.12 22.33 -7.84
C SER A 104 2.59 21.98 -8.07
N ALA A 105 2.92 20.72 -8.38
CA ALA A 105 4.30 20.33 -8.69
C ALA A 105 4.79 20.93 -10.02
N LEU A 106 3.92 21.02 -11.03
CA LEU A 106 4.27 21.59 -12.34
C LEU A 106 4.42 23.12 -12.36
N ARG A 107 3.94 23.80 -11.32
CA ARG A 107 3.98 25.27 -11.19
C ARG A 107 5.09 25.76 -10.25
N ALA A 108 5.76 24.84 -9.56
CA ALA A 108 6.82 25.15 -8.60
C ALA A 108 8.14 25.49 -9.30
#